data_AF-A0AA96REX0-F1
#
_entry.id   AF-A0AA96REX0-F1
#
_cell.length_a   1.000
_cell.length_b   1.000
_cell.length_c   1.000
_cell.angle_alpha   90.00
_cell.angle_beta   90.00
_cell.angle_gamma   90.00
#
_symmetry.space_group_name_H-M   'P 1'
#
loop_
_entity.id
_entity.type
_entity.pdbx_description
1 polymer ?
#
loop_
_entity_poly.entity_id
_entity_poly.type
_entity_poly.pdbx_seq_one_letter_code
_entity_poly.pdbx_strand_id
1 'polypeptide(L)' 'MKHQLVELVQQQTGMSAEQCEDAVNIIISYFRNRLPAETAEEINNLARGHNDGALS' A
#
# COMPACT_ATOMS: atom_id res chain seq x y z
N MET A 1 1.75 -3.14 -5.76
CA MET A 1 1.88 -2.65 -4.36
C MET A 1 0.83 -3.18 -3.40
N LYS A 2 -0.49 -2.89 -3.52
CA LYS A 2 -1.50 -3.40 -2.56
C LYS A 2 -1.44 -4.93 -2.39
N HIS A 3 -1.39 -5.68 -3.50
CA HIS A 3 -1.35 -7.15 -3.47
C HIS A 3 -0.10 -7.68 -2.74
N GLN A 4 1.07 -7.09 -3.00
CA GLN A 4 2.32 -7.44 -2.33
C GLN A 4 2.28 -7.13 -0.82
N LEU A 5 1.59 -6.05 -0.42
CA LEU A 5 1.43 -5.70 0.99
C LEU A 5 0.49 -6.69 1.70
N VAL A 6 -0.59 -7.11 1.02
CA VAL A 6 -1.51 -8.14 1.53
C VAL A 6 -0.79 -9.48 1.69
N GLU A 7 0.01 -9.89 0.72
CA GLU A 7 0.83 -11.12 0.79
C GLU A 7 1.83 -11.07 1.96
N LEU A 8 2.51 -9.94 2.17
CA LEU A 8 3.43 -9.75 3.30
C LEU A 8 2.70 -9.86 4.64
N VAL A 9 1.56 -9.19 4.80
CA VAL A 9 0.76 -9.25 6.04
C VAL A 9 0.26 -10.68 6.26
N GLN A 10 -0.14 -11.38 5.20
CA GLN A 10 -0.58 -12.76 5.26
C GLN A 10 0.54 -13.70 5.73
N GLN A 11 1.75 -13.56 5.17
CA GLN A 11 2.93 -14.34 5.57
C GLN A 11 3.32 -14.08 7.04
N GLN A 12 3.16 -12.85 7.53
CA GLN A 12 3.56 -12.47 8.88
C GLN A 12 2.55 -12.87 9.96
N THR A 13 1.26 -12.89 9.63
CA THR A 13 0.16 -13.06 10.60
C THR A 13 -0.54 -14.41 10.50
N GLY A 14 -0.44 -15.10 9.36
CA GLY A 14 -1.17 -16.34 9.09
C GLY A 14 -2.68 -16.15 8.90
N MET A 15 -3.15 -14.91 8.78
CA MET A 15 -4.57 -14.59 8.58
C MET A 15 -5.06 -14.94 7.18
N SER A 16 -6.37 -14.95 6.97
CA SER A 16 -6.92 -15.15 5.62
C SER A 16 -6.65 -13.93 4.74
N ALA A 17 -6.57 -14.15 3.42
CA ALA A 17 -6.32 -13.08 2.45
C ALA A 17 -7.37 -11.95 2.55
N GLU A 18 -8.64 -12.29 2.79
CA GLU A 18 -9.74 -11.34 2.96
C GLU A 18 -9.51 -10.43 4.18
N GLN A 19 -9.10 -11.00 5.33
CA GLN A 19 -8.80 -10.23 6.53
C GLN A 19 -7.58 -9.32 6.34
N CYS A 20 -6.55 -9.80 5.65
CA CYS A 20 -5.37 -9.01 5.31
C CYS A 20 -5.72 -7.86 4.35
N GLU A 21 -6.61 -8.11 3.40
CA GLU A 21 -7.05 -7.11 2.44
C GLU A 21 -7.84 -5.98 3.13
N ASP A 22 -8.74 -6.32 4.04
CA ASP A 22 -9.47 -5.35 4.86
C ASP A 22 -8.54 -4.50 5.73
N ALA A 23 -7.59 -5.13 6.42
CA ALA A 23 -6.61 -4.43 7.25
C ALA A 23 -5.77 -3.43 6.42
N VAL A 24 -5.29 -3.86 5.26
CA VAL A 24 -4.53 -3.01 4.34
C VAL A 24 -5.39 -1.87 3.82
N ASN A 25 -6.66 -2.11 3.47
CA ASN A 25 -7.58 -1.08 3.00
C ASN A 25 -7.86 -0.01 4.09
N ILE A 26 -8.00 -0.41 5.36
CA ILE A 26 -8.19 0.51 6.48
C ILE A 26 -6.98 1.43 6.63
N ILE A 27 -5.77 0.87 6.60
CA ILE A 27 -4.52 1.63 6.74
C ILE A 27 -4.36 2.62 5.58
N ILE A 28 -4.55 2.15 4.34
CA ILE A 28 -4.47 3.01 3.15
C ILE A 28 -5.50 4.15 3.23
N SER A 29 -6.73 3.86 3.64
CA SER A 29 -7.80 4.85 3.77
C SER A 29 -7.49 5.88 4.85
N TYR A 30 -6.94 5.44 5.98
CA TYR A 30 -6.50 6.32 7.05
C TYR A 30 -5.42 7.30 6.58
N PHE A 31 -4.40 6.80 5.86
CA PHE A 31 -3.35 7.67 5.31
C PHE A 31 -3.90 8.60 4.22
N ARG A 32 -4.77 8.12 3.31
CA ARG A 32 -5.41 8.98 2.31
C ARG A 32 -6.16 10.16 2.92
N ASN A 33 -6.82 9.95 4.05
CA ASN A 33 -7.59 11.00 4.73
C ASN A 33 -6.73 11.93 5.59
N ARG A 34 -5.45 11.59 5.83
CA ARG A 34 -4.52 12.38 6.65
C ARG A 34 -3.38 13.00 5.87
N LEU A 35 -3.17 12.58 4.63
CA LEU A 35 -2.14 13.13 3.77
C LEU A 35 -2.71 14.31 2.98
N PRO A 36 -1.96 15.42 2.85
CA PRO A 36 -2.26 16.46 1.88
C PRO A 36 -2.45 15.83 0.49
N ALA A 37 -3.35 16.40 -0.33
CA ALA A 37 -3.71 15.83 -1.63
C ALA A 37 -2.48 15.53 -2.51
N GLU A 38 -1.46 16.39 -2.44
CA GLU A 38 -0.18 16.25 -3.13
C GLU A 38 0.55 14.95 -2.73
N THR A 39 0.65 14.65 -1.43
CA THR A 39 1.31 13.43 -0.93
C THR A 39 0.49 12.17 -1.22
N ALA A 40 -0.85 12.28 -1.25
CA ALA A 40 -1.71 11.16 -1.66
C ALA A 40 -1.51 10.79 -3.14
N GLU A 41 -1.24 11.79 -3.98
CA GLU A 41 -0.94 11.61 -5.40
C GLU A 41 0.44 10.98 -5.62
N GLU A 42 1.46 11.41 -4.86
CA GLU A 42 2.79 10.77 -4.85
C GLU A 42 2.73 9.29 -4.44
N ILE A 43 1.96 8.94 -3.40
CA ILE A 43 1.78 7.53 -3.00
C ILE A 43 1.04 6.73 -4.06
N ASN A 44 0.02 7.31 -4.71
CA ASN A 44 -0.67 6.66 -5.82
C ASN A 44 0.29 6.44 -7.02
N ASN A 45 1.20 7.38 -7.29
CA ASN A 45 2.19 7.28 -8.36
C ASN A 45 3.27 6.24 -8.05
N LEU A 46 3.77 6.19 -6.82
CA LEU A 46 4.61 5.10 -6.30
C LEU A 46 3.89 3.75 -6.43
N ALA A 47 2.60 3.68 -6.08
CA ALA A 47 1.81 2.45 -6.13
C ALA A 47 1.55 1.93 -7.55
N ARG A 48 1.59 2.81 -8.55
CA ARG A 48 1.45 2.50 -9.97
C ARG A 48 2.77 2.09 -10.65
N GLY A 49 3.89 2.16 -9.95
CA GLY A 49 5.15 1.56 -10.42
C GLY A 49 6.07 2.49 -11.20
N HIS A 50 6.29 3.73 -10.78
CA HIS A 50 7.59 4.37 -11.02
C HIS A 50 8.63 3.74 -10.08
N ASN A 51 9.04 2.52 -10.40
CA ASN A 51 10.40 2.07 -10.11
C ASN A 51 11.29 2.70 -11.20
N ASP A 52 11.50 4.01 -11.14
CA ASP A 52 12.64 4.57 -11.86
C ASP A 52 13.87 4.13 -11.09
N GLY A 53 14.60 3.20 -11.71
CA GLY A 53 15.99 2.97 -11.36
C GLY A 53 16.73 4.30 -11.51
N ALA A 54 16.94 4.98 -10.38
CA ALA A 54 17.92 6.05 -10.26
C ALA A 54 19.08 5.55 -9.40
N LEU A 55 19.72 4.48 -9.88
CA LEU A 55 21.13 4.20 -9.66
C LEU A 55 21.79 4.17 -11.04
N SER A 56 22.04 5.35 -11.60
CA SER A 56 23.01 5.59 -12.68
C SER A 56 23.27 7.08 -12.81
#